data_AF-Q12KY0-F1
#
_entry.id   AF-Q12KY0-F1
#
_cell.length_a   1.000
_cell.length_b   1.000
_cell.length_c   1.000
_cell.angle_alpha   90.00
_cell.angle_beta   90.00
_cell.angle_gamma   90.00
#
_symmetry.space_group_name_H-M   'P 1'
#
loop_
_entity.id
_entity.type
_entity.pdbx_description
1 polymer ?
#
loop_
_entity_poly.entity_id
_entity_poly.type
_entity_poly.pdbx_seq_one_letter_code
_entity_poly.pdbx_strand_id
1 'polypeptide(L)'
;MKIIIHALTGLLSLLLISSNANGHVIDDKHLDGALNMTSPISCSVTTTDEKRVILVSLTNHSSHTWQFLSWHTPFDAWFSRFMSITVLGGERDGETVQYQGALAKRGEPNLEDYETLASGVNLAVELDLAQAYELPAANYLITINPFELHPVGNDSQSFTLVCPTLKLAL
;
A
#
# COMPACT_ATOMS: atom_id res chain seq x y z
N MET A 1 -15.07 63.85 29.00
CA MET A 1 -14.18 64.97 28.59
C MET A 1 -13.04 64.38 27.77
N LYS A 2 -13.04 64.58 26.43
CA LYS A 2 -11.94 64.52 25.42
C LYS A 2 -11.02 63.26 25.44
N ILE A 3 -10.64 62.56 24.35
CA ILE A 3 -10.18 62.89 22.99
C ILE A 3 -10.26 61.56 22.17
N ILE A 4 -11.06 61.41 21.10
CA ILE A 4 -10.73 61.44 19.65
C ILE A 4 -9.35 60.87 19.24
N ILE A 5 -9.31 59.89 18.33
CA ILE A 5 -8.44 59.84 17.12
C ILE A 5 -9.15 58.96 16.07
N HIS A 6 -9.30 59.51 14.86
CA HIS A 6 -9.90 58.92 13.66
C HIS A 6 -8.80 58.36 12.72
N ALA A 7 -9.13 57.37 11.89
CA ALA A 7 -8.39 57.02 10.66
C ALA A 7 -9.41 56.62 9.57
N LEU A 8 -9.71 57.54 8.64
CA LEU A 8 -9.25 57.61 7.23
C LEU A 8 -9.72 56.42 6.35
N THR A 9 -10.89 56.54 5.70
CA THR A 9 -11.12 56.98 4.29
C THR A 9 -10.52 56.06 3.22
N GLY A 10 -11.34 55.14 2.69
CA GLY A 10 -11.07 54.36 1.49
C GLY A 10 -11.50 55.09 0.22
N LEU A 11 -10.59 55.18 -0.75
CA LEU A 11 -10.74 55.87 -2.03
C LEU A 11 -11.55 55.01 -3.02
N LEU A 12 -12.57 55.63 -3.61
CA LEU A 12 -13.32 55.13 -4.77
C LEU A 12 -12.57 55.55 -6.05
N SER A 13 -12.37 54.63 -7.00
CA SER A 13 -11.94 54.97 -8.36
C SER A 13 -12.57 54.02 -9.36
N LEU A 14 -13.25 54.60 -10.35
CA LEU A 14 -14.04 53.95 -11.36
C LEU A 14 -13.44 54.27 -12.74
N LEU A 15 -13.28 53.23 -13.56
CA LEU A 15 -13.42 53.18 -15.04
C LEU A 15 -12.43 53.97 -15.93
N LEU A 16 -11.67 53.27 -16.80
CA LEU A 16 -11.95 53.13 -18.25
C LEU A 16 -10.86 52.33 -19.00
N ILE A 17 -11.32 51.74 -20.11
CA ILE A 17 -10.73 50.70 -20.95
C ILE A 17 -9.81 51.33 -22.02
N SER A 18 -8.73 50.66 -22.42
CA SER A 18 -8.24 50.76 -23.80
C SER A 18 -7.75 49.40 -24.32
N SER A 19 -8.18 49.11 -25.55
CA SER A 19 -7.93 47.92 -26.34
C SER A 19 -6.49 47.93 -26.88
N ASN A 20 -5.82 46.77 -26.89
CA ASN A 20 -4.92 46.45 -27.99
C ASN A 20 -4.94 44.94 -28.25
N ALA A 21 -5.40 44.58 -29.44
CA ALA A 21 -5.39 43.23 -29.96
C ALA A 21 -3.99 42.92 -30.50
N ASN A 22 -3.30 41.97 -29.88
CA ASN A 22 -2.24 41.20 -30.54
C ASN A 22 -2.52 39.73 -30.25
N GLY A 23 -2.90 39.01 -31.29
CA GLY A 23 -3.25 37.60 -31.22
C GLY A 23 -2.04 36.74 -30.86
N HIS A 24 -2.22 35.90 -29.86
CA HIS A 24 -1.48 34.66 -29.72
C HIS A 24 -2.50 33.59 -29.36
N VAL A 25 -2.81 32.74 -30.33
CA VAL A 25 -3.65 31.56 -30.14
C VAL A 25 -2.79 30.55 -29.38
N ILE A 26 -3.02 30.42 -28.08
CA ILE A 26 -2.67 29.20 -27.35
C ILE A 26 -3.93 28.33 -27.42
N ASP A 27 -3.86 27.23 -28.15
CA ASP A 27 -4.84 26.15 -28.07
C ASP A 27 -4.66 25.44 -26.71
N ASP A 28 -5.24 25.99 -25.64
CA ASP A 28 -5.41 25.28 -24.37
C ASP A 28 -6.63 24.36 -24.48
N LYS A 29 -6.39 23.19 -25.08
CA LYS A 29 -7.27 22.04 -24.96
C LYS A 29 -6.43 20.89 -24.42
N HIS A 30 -6.95 20.21 -23.40
CA HIS A 30 -6.42 18.96 -22.80
C HIS A 30 -5.32 19.22 -21.75
N LEU A 31 -5.46 18.87 -20.47
CA LEU A 31 -6.27 17.82 -19.87
C LEU A 31 -6.37 18.06 -18.36
N ASP A 32 -7.59 18.23 -17.87
CA ASP A 32 -7.94 18.01 -16.47
C ASP A 32 -7.69 16.52 -16.17
N GLY A 33 -6.62 16.24 -15.42
CA GLY A 33 -6.25 14.88 -15.07
C GLY A 33 -5.48 14.90 -13.76
N ALA A 34 -6.18 15.13 -12.65
CA ALA A 34 -5.72 14.57 -11.39
C ALA A 34 -5.62 13.06 -11.60
N LEU A 35 -4.41 12.57 -11.87
CA LEU A 35 -4.15 11.14 -12.02
C LEU A 35 -4.67 10.49 -10.75
N ASN A 36 -5.72 9.68 -10.87
CA ASN A 36 -6.06 8.68 -9.88
C ASN A 36 -4.82 7.79 -9.76
N MET A 37 -3.97 8.07 -8.78
CA MET A 37 -2.70 7.40 -8.60
C MET A 37 -3.00 6.01 -8.04
N THR A 38 -3.39 5.12 -8.95
CA THR A 38 -3.57 3.70 -8.69
C THR A 38 -2.19 3.15 -8.35
N SER A 39 -2.05 2.49 -7.20
CA SER A 39 -0.79 1.86 -6.80
C SER A 39 -0.22 1.04 -7.96
N PRO A 40 1.10 1.15 -8.27
CA PRO A 40 1.70 0.43 -9.40
C PRO A 40 1.62 -1.09 -9.22
N ILE A 41 1.53 -1.54 -7.97
CA ILE A 41 1.39 -2.94 -7.58
C ILE A 41 0.07 -3.12 -6.85
N SER A 42 -0.68 -4.16 -7.21
CA SER A 42 -1.85 -4.61 -6.45
C SER A 42 -1.52 -5.87 -5.65
N CYS A 43 -2.04 -5.96 -4.42
CA CYS A 43 -1.99 -7.17 -3.60
C CYS A 43 -3.39 -7.77 -3.45
N SER A 44 -3.48 -9.10 -3.49
CA SER A 44 -4.67 -9.85 -3.13
C SER A 44 -4.35 -10.95 -2.13
N VAL A 45 -5.29 -11.21 -1.23
CA VAL A 45 -5.20 -12.26 -0.21
C VAL A 45 -6.53 -13.02 -0.23
N THR A 46 -6.49 -14.30 -0.55
CA THR A 46 -7.69 -15.12 -0.79
C THR A 46 -7.56 -16.49 -0.15
N THR A 47 -8.68 -17.16 0.09
CA THR A 47 -8.68 -18.58 0.50
C THR A 47 -8.51 -19.48 -0.72
N THR A 48 -7.90 -20.64 -0.52
CA THR A 48 -7.89 -21.72 -1.51
C THR A 48 -8.98 -22.76 -1.20
N ASP A 49 -9.06 -23.81 -2.01
CA ASP A 49 -9.93 -24.97 -1.74
C ASP A 49 -9.42 -25.82 -0.55
N GLU A 50 -8.12 -25.70 -0.21
CA GLU A 50 -7.53 -26.37 0.93
C GLU A 50 -7.78 -25.59 2.22
N LYS A 51 -8.26 -26.29 3.26
CA LYS A 51 -8.52 -25.67 4.56
C LYS A 51 -7.23 -25.12 5.15
N ARG A 52 -7.29 -23.88 5.64
CA ARG A 52 -6.16 -23.15 6.25
C ARG A 52 -5.03 -22.83 5.27
N VAL A 53 -5.24 -22.96 3.97
CA VAL A 53 -4.30 -22.49 2.95
C VAL A 53 -4.85 -21.22 2.32
N ILE A 54 -4.07 -20.14 2.37
CA ILE A 54 -4.39 -18.87 1.72
C ILE A 54 -3.44 -18.61 0.57
N LEU A 55 -3.91 -17.92 -0.46
CA LEU A 55 -3.10 -17.45 -1.58
C LEU A 55 -2.88 -15.95 -1.43
N VAL A 56 -1.61 -15.55 -1.38
CA VAL A 56 -1.20 -14.14 -1.49
C VAL A 56 -0.60 -13.92 -2.87
N SER A 57 -1.06 -12.87 -3.55
CA SER A 57 -0.61 -12.57 -4.91
C SER A 57 -0.37 -11.08 -5.11
N LEU A 58 0.79 -10.78 -5.71
CA LEU A 58 1.24 -9.45 -6.10
C LEU A 58 1.21 -9.33 -7.62
N THR A 59 0.60 -8.28 -8.15
CA THR A 59 0.60 -8.01 -9.60
C THR A 59 1.18 -6.65 -9.88
N ASN A 60 2.14 -6.59 -10.79
CA ASN A 60 2.72 -5.34 -11.27
C ASN A 60 1.98 -4.84 -12.50
N HIS A 61 1.27 -3.72 -12.35
CA HIS A 61 0.52 -3.07 -13.42
C HIS A 61 1.33 -1.95 -14.10
N SER A 62 2.55 -1.69 -13.64
CA SER A 62 3.41 -0.64 -14.18
C SER A 62 4.37 -1.17 -15.25
N SER A 63 4.98 -0.25 -15.99
CA SER A 63 6.03 -0.55 -16.98
C SER A 63 7.41 -0.74 -16.37
N HIS A 64 7.55 -0.60 -15.05
CA HIS A 64 8.84 -0.68 -14.34
C HIS A 64 8.98 -2.03 -13.65
N THR A 65 10.21 -2.51 -13.52
CA THR A 65 10.50 -3.67 -12.66
C THR A 65 10.65 -3.19 -11.22
N TRP A 66 10.04 -3.91 -10.29
CA TRP A 66 10.16 -3.67 -8.86
C TRP A 66 10.88 -4.83 -8.20
N GLN A 67 11.42 -4.59 -7.02
CA GLN A 67 11.96 -5.61 -6.14
C GLN A 67 11.59 -5.33 -4.70
N PHE A 68 11.56 -6.37 -3.88
CA PHE A 68 11.35 -6.25 -2.44
C PHE A 68 12.17 -7.31 -1.71
N LEU A 69 12.56 -7.02 -0.48
CA LEU A 69 13.22 -8.01 0.36
C LEU A 69 12.19 -9.10 0.69
N SER A 70 12.48 -10.36 0.38
CA SER A 70 11.57 -11.49 0.66
C SER A 70 11.27 -11.62 2.16
N TRP A 71 12.24 -11.27 3.00
CA TRP A 71 12.15 -11.38 4.45
C TRP A 71 11.03 -10.53 5.02
N HIS A 72 10.37 -11.01 6.07
CA HIS A 72 9.22 -10.32 6.68
C HIS A 72 8.05 -10.07 5.72
N THR A 73 7.96 -10.85 4.63
CA THR A 73 6.83 -10.86 3.70
C THR A 73 6.24 -12.28 3.58
N PRO A 74 5.10 -12.44 2.91
CA PRO A 74 4.55 -13.74 2.53
C PRO A 74 5.53 -14.70 1.83
N PHE A 75 6.61 -14.18 1.24
CA PHE A 75 7.61 -14.96 0.52
C PHE A 75 8.75 -15.47 1.40
N ASP A 76 8.70 -15.26 2.72
CA ASP A 76 9.74 -15.63 3.70
C ASP A 76 9.59 -17.06 4.27
N ALA A 77 8.79 -17.94 3.65
CA ALA A 77 8.62 -19.35 4.01
C ALA A 77 8.44 -19.63 5.53
N TRP A 78 7.68 -18.78 6.24
CA TRP A 78 7.47 -18.87 7.69
C TRP A 78 8.73 -18.76 8.55
N PHE A 79 9.74 -18.00 8.11
CA PHE A 79 10.90 -17.63 8.93
C PHE A 79 10.76 -16.27 9.64
N SER A 80 9.56 -15.68 9.59
CA SER A 80 9.24 -14.41 10.25
C SER A 80 7.75 -14.22 10.51
N ARG A 81 7.42 -13.26 11.37
CA ARG A 81 6.04 -12.84 11.69
C ARG A 81 5.56 -11.77 10.71
N PHE A 82 5.32 -12.14 9.45
CA PHE A 82 4.89 -11.20 8.40
C PHE A 82 3.38 -10.94 8.36
N MET A 83 2.59 -11.61 9.21
CA MET A 83 1.16 -11.40 9.33
C MET A 83 0.68 -11.47 10.77
N SER A 84 -0.51 -10.93 11.02
CA SER A 84 -1.27 -11.09 12.25
C SER A 84 -2.61 -11.79 11.96
N ILE A 85 -3.05 -12.60 12.93
CA ILE A 85 -4.34 -13.30 12.89
C ILE A 85 -5.08 -12.96 14.18
N THR A 86 -6.31 -12.45 14.05
CA THR A 86 -7.17 -12.09 15.18
C THR A 86 -8.44 -12.91 15.14
N VAL A 87 -8.85 -13.47 16.29
CA VAL A 87 -10.12 -14.19 16.42
C VAL A 87 -11.29 -13.22 16.29
N LEU A 88 -12.33 -13.62 15.56
CA LEU A 88 -13.57 -12.86 15.40
C LEU A 88 -14.74 -13.58 16.08
N GLY A 89 -15.38 -12.89 17.02
CA GLY A 89 -16.55 -13.35 17.76
C GLY A 89 -16.26 -14.36 18.88
N GLY A 90 -17.31 -14.67 19.65
CA GLY A 90 -17.23 -15.57 20.80
C GLY A 90 -16.49 -14.95 21.99
N GLU A 91 -16.05 -15.81 22.92
CA GLU A 91 -15.38 -15.37 24.17
C GLU A 91 -13.95 -14.85 23.95
N ARG A 92 -13.33 -15.18 22.81
CA ARG A 92 -11.96 -14.79 22.45
C ARG A 92 -11.90 -13.70 21.37
N ASP A 93 -13.00 -13.00 21.12
CA ASP A 93 -13.05 -11.94 20.10
C ASP A 93 -11.97 -10.89 20.31
N GLY A 94 -11.27 -10.52 19.25
CA GLY A 94 -10.16 -9.57 19.30
C GLY A 94 -8.83 -10.15 19.81
N GLU A 95 -8.78 -11.40 20.26
CA GLU A 95 -7.52 -12.03 20.69
C GLU A 95 -6.61 -12.32 19.48
N THR A 96 -5.34 -11.93 19.58
CA THR A 96 -4.32 -12.24 18.58
C THR A 96 -3.82 -13.67 18.75
N VAL A 97 -3.90 -14.46 17.69
CA VAL A 97 -3.34 -15.82 17.64
C VAL A 97 -1.82 -15.75 17.68
N GLN A 98 -1.20 -16.52 18.58
CA GLN A 98 0.24 -16.55 18.75
C GLN A 98 0.92 -17.25 17.57
N TYR A 99 2.00 -16.64 17.07
CA TYR A 99 2.87 -17.24 16.06
C TYR A 99 3.77 -18.31 16.68
N GLN A 100 3.75 -19.50 16.09
CA GLN A 100 4.50 -20.68 16.50
C GLN A 100 5.53 -21.16 15.45
N GLY A 101 5.62 -20.47 14.30
CA GLY A 101 6.57 -20.80 13.23
C GLY A 101 8.03 -20.51 13.59
N ALA A 102 8.93 -20.88 12.67
CA ALA A 102 10.36 -20.63 12.82
C ALA A 102 10.68 -19.13 12.74
N LEU A 103 11.84 -18.74 13.29
CA LEU A 103 12.39 -17.39 13.18
C LEU A 103 13.84 -17.47 12.73
N ALA A 104 14.15 -16.87 11.59
CA ALA A 104 15.53 -16.81 11.11
C ALA A 104 16.31 -15.67 11.80
N LYS A 105 17.57 -15.96 12.14
CA LYS A 105 18.56 -14.93 12.46
C LYS A 105 19.33 -14.61 11.18
N ARG A 106 19.31 -13.36 10.74
CA ARG A 106 19.84 -12.94 9.42
C ARG A 106 20.88 -11.82 9.58
N GLY A 107 21.82 -11.76 8.63
CA GLY A 107 22.79 -10.68 8.49
C GLY A 107 22.23 -9.53 7.65
N GLU A 108 23.11 -8.78 6.99
CA GLU A 108 22.68 -7.86 5.93
C GLU A 108 22.16 -8.67 4.72
N PRO A 109 21.05 -8.23 4.09
CA PRO A 109 20.54 -8.91 2.91
C PRO A 109 21.50 -8.75 1.73
N ASN A 110 21.61 -9.80 0.94
CA ASN A 110 22.34 -9.79 -0.32
C ASN A 110 21.33 -9.74 -1.49
N LEU A 111 21.79 -9.84 -2.74
CA LEU A 111 20.91 -9.75 -3.91
C LEU A 111 19.95 -10.94 -4.05
N GLU A 112 20.30 -12.14 -3.57
CA GLU A 112 19.45 -13.35 -3.65
C GLU A 112 18.30 -13.31 -2.63
N ASP A 113 18.37 -12.43 -1.63
CA ASP A 113 17.28 -12.23 -0.66
C ASP A 113 16.11 -11.40 -1.21
N TYR A 114 16.26 -10.76 -2.37
CA TYR A 114 15.23 -9.93 -2.99
C TYR A 114 14.43 -10.70 -4.04
N GLU A 115 13.11 -10.54 -3.98
CA GLU A 115 12.21 -10.96 -5.04
C GLU A 115 12.11 -9.87 -6.11
N THR A 116 12.10 -10.27 -7.38
CA THR A 116 11.92 -9.37 -8.52
C THR A 116 10.52 -9.52 -9.10
N LEU A 117 9.83 -8.41 -9.27
CA LEU A 117 8.50 -8.32 -9.86
C LEU A 117 8.56 -7.49 -11.15
N ALA A 118 8.83 -8.17 -12.27
CA ALA A 118 8.91 -7.53 -13.58
C ALA A 118 7.55 -6.96 -14.03
N SER A 119 7.58 -6.08 -15.04
CA SER A 119 6.37 -5.45 -15.60
C SER A 119 5.36 -6.50 -16.07
N GLY A 120 4.10 -6.34 -15.66
CA GLY A 120 3.00 -7.26 -16.02
C GLY A 120 3.02 -8.61 -15.29
N VAL A 121 4.02 -8.87 -14.44
CA VAL A 121 4.14 -10.16 -13.75
C VAL A 121 3.22 -10.23 -12.55
N ASN A 122 2.64 -11.42 -12.38
CA ASN A 122 1.98 -11.87 -11.16
C ASN A 122 2.91 -12.83 -10.40
N LEU A 123 3.21 -12.51 -9.15
CA LEU A 123 3.96 -13.36 -8.24
C LEU A 123 3.02 -13.79 -7.12
N ALA A 124 2.93 -15.09 -6.84
CA ALA A 124 2.00 -15.62 -5.85
C ALA A 124 2.62 -16.73 -5.00
N VAL A 125 2.12 -16.87 -3.78
CA VAL A 125 2.55 -17.89 -2.81
C VAL A 125 1.34 -18.43 -2.06
N GLU A 126 1.27 -19.75 -1.94
CA GLU A 126 0.33 -20.44 -1.07
C GLU A 126 0.95 -20.60 0.33
N LEU A 127 0.16 -20.27 1.33
CA LEU A 127 0.54 -20.27 2.72
C LEU A 127 -0.37 -21.20 3.51
N ASP A 128 0.15 -22.38 3.85
CA ASP A 128 -0.49 -23.24 4.85
C ASP A 128 -0.27 -22.63 6.25
N LEU A 129 -1.34 -22.06 6.79
CA LEU A 129 -1.33 -21.40 8.09
C LEU A 129 -0.99 -22.37 9.24
N ALA A 130 -1.22 -23.67 9.06
CA ALA A 130 -0.92 -24.68 10.09
C ALA A 130 0.59 -24.87 10.31
N GLN A 131 1.43 -24.40 9.39
CA GLN A 131 2.89 -24.41 9.57
C GLN A 131 3.37 -23.44 10.65
N ALA A 132 2.57 -22.41 10.97
CA ALA A 132 2.97 -21.34 11.88
C ALA A 132 1.93 -20.98 12.95
N TYR A 133 0.70 -21.49 12.87
CA TYR A 133 -0.38 -21.16 13.79
C TYR A 133 -1.24 -22.37 14.15
N GLU A 134 -1.68 -22.42 15.41
CA GLU A 134 -2.76 -23.31 15.85
C GLU A 134 -4.12 -22.60 15.68
N LEU A 135 -4.92 -23.08 14.73
CA LEU A 135 -6.20 -22.48 14.36
C LEU A 135 -7.36 -23.47 14.60
N PRO A 136 -7.97 -23.47 15.80
CA PRO A 136 -9.22 -24.19 16.05
C PRO A 136 -10.39 -23.65 15.19
N ALA A 137 -11.53 -24.34 15.19
CA ALA A 137 -12.71 -23.88 14.47
C ALA A 137 -13.22 -22.55 15.06
N ALA A 138 -13.18 -21.49 14.24
CA ALA A 138 -13.55 -20.12 14.57
C ALA A 138 -13.51 -19.24 13.31
N ASN A 139 -13.91 -17.97 13.46
CA ASN A 139 -13.69 -16.96 12.44
C ASN A 139 -12.44 -16.14 12.77
N TYR A 140 -11.72 -15.72 11.75
CA TYR A 140 -10.45 -15.03 11.87
C TYR A 140 -10.37 -13.84 10.91
N LEU A 141 -9.65 -12.80 11.33
CA LEU A 141 -9.19 -11.70 10.48
C LEU A 141 -7.68 -11.83 10.31
N ILE A 142 -7.23 -11.91 9.06
CA ILE A 142 -5.82 -12.01 8.69
C ILE A 142 -5.38 -10.68 8.09
N THR A 143 -4.26 -10.15 8.58
CA THR A 143 -3.65 -8.92 8.07
C THR A 143 -2.19 -9.17 7.75
N ILE A 144 -1.78 -8.89 6.52
CA ILE A 144 -0.36 -8.92 6.12
C ILE A 144 0.29 -7.61 6.55
N ASN A 145 1.48 -7.70 7.14
CA ASN A 145 2.25 -6.51 7.49
C ASN A 145 2.66 -5.76 6.22
N PRO A 146 2.55 -4.42 6.18
CA PRO A 146 3.03 -3.65 5.04
C PRO A 146 4.53 -3.85 4.82
N PHE A 147 4.95 -3.87 3.56
CA PHE A 147 6.36 -3.99 3.18
C PHE A 147 6.70 -3.07 2.01
N GLU A 148 7.98 -2.69 1.91
CA GLU A 148 8.47 -1.75 0.91
C GLU A 148 8.78 -2.44 -0.41
N LEU A 149 8.42 -1.80 -1.51
CA LEU A 149 8.91 -2.12 -2.84
C LEU A 149 9.81 -1.01 -3.34
N HIS A 150 10.90 -1.42 -3.98
CA HIS A 150 11.88 -0.56 -4.59
C HIS A 150 11.86 -0.76 -6.10
N PRO A 151 11.84 0.30 -6.90
CA PRO A 151 12.00 0.18 -8.34
C PRO A 151 13.44 -0.23 -8.66
N VAL A 152 13.61 -1.10 -9.66
CA VAL A 152 14.94 -1.51 -10.14
C VAL A 152 15.43 -0.49 -11.16
N GLY A 153 16.53 0.21 -10.86
CA GLY A 153 17.11 1.24 -11.73
C GLY A 153 17.36 2.58 -11.00
N ASN A 154 17.76 3.60 -11.76
CA ASN A 154 18.22 4.86 -11.17
C ASN A 154 17.06 5.81 -10.82
N ASP A 155 16.97 6.19 -9.54
CA ASP A 155 16.15 7.24 -8.95
C ASP A 155 14.64 7.15 -9.16
N SER A 156 14.03 6.07 -8.64
CA SER A 156 12.59 6.03 -8.46
C SER A 156 12.24 5.77 -7.00
N GLN A 157 11.18 6.42 -6.53
CA GLN A 157 10.78 6.39 -5.12
C GLN A 157 10.22 5.03 -4.74
N SER A 158 10.67 4.48 -3.62
CA SER A 158 10.06 3.30 -2.98
C SER A 158 8.63 3.60 -2.54
N PHE A 159 7.81 2.56 -2.39
CA PHE A 159 6.51 2.72 -1.74
C PHE A 159 6.17 1.52 -0.85
N THR A 160 5.38 1.79 0.18
CA THR A 160 4.83 0.77 1.07
C THR A 160 3.60 0.12 0.43
N LEU A 161 3.64 -1.19 0.25
CA LEU A 161 2.48 -1.97 -0.18
C LEU A 161 1.65 -2.40 1.03
N VAL A 162 0.36 -2.13 0.96
CA VAL A 162 -0.63 -2.61 1.93
C VAL A 162 -1.55 -3.60 1.23
N CYS A 163 -1.68 -4.80 1.80
CA CYS A 163 -2.60 -5.82 1.31
C CYS A 163 -3.98 -5.69 1.98
N PRO A 164 -5.06 -6.09 1.30
CA PRO A 164 -6.37 -6.18 1.93
C PRO A 164 -6.35 -7.22 3.04
N THR A 165 -7.21 -7.03 4.05
CA THR A 165 -7.43 -8.04 5.10
C THR A 165 -8.31 -9.17 4.56
N LEU A 166 -8.04 -10.39 5.04
CA LEU A 166 -8.83 -11.58 4.69
C LEU A 166 -9.63 -12.03 5.91
N LYS A 167 -10.93 -12.27 5.71
CA LYS A 167 -11.75 -13.00 6.69
C LYS A 167 -11.69 -14.49 6.35
N LEU A 168 -11.35 -15.31 7.34
CA LEU A 168 -11.28 -16.77 7.21
C LEU A 168 -12.24 -17.41 8.21
N ALA A 169 -13.04 -18.36 7.76
CA ALA A 169 -13.93 -19.15 8.61
C ALA A 169 -13.49 -20.62 8.58
N LEU A 170 -13.30 -21.24 9.75
CA LEU A 170 -12.84 -22.62 9.91
C LEU A 170 -13.83 -23.50 10.70
#